data_AF-A0A7S0RSL8-F1
#
_entry.id   AF-A0A7S0RSL8-F1
#
_cell.length_a   1.000
_cell.length_b   1.000
_cell.length_c   1.000
_cell.angle_alpha   90.00
_cell.angle_beta   90.00
_cell.angle_gamma   90.00
#
_symmetry.space_group_name_H-M   'P 1'
#
loop_
_entity.id
_entity.type
_entity.pdbx_description
1 polymer ?
#
loop_
_entity_poly.entity_id
_entity_poly.type
_entity_poly.pdbx_seq_one_letter_code
_entity_poly.pdbx_strand_id
1 'polypeptide(L)'
;GKWFHCLDITHPGVQQHVRDTVRMAVHQWGFRYLKVDFLYCTALPAARYDPRLTRAQAMDLGMRIIREAAGDDVFLLGCSIPLGSALGHVDSIRVSADAGLAWFPDICSWDKTNLPAARNA
;
A
#
# COMPACT_ATOMS: atom_id res chain seq x y z
N GLY A 1 20.41 -8.07 -4.00
CA GLY A 1 19.31 -7.21 -3.51
C GLY A 1 18.66 -7.86 -2.31
N LYS A 2 17.98 -7.09 -1.45
CA LYS A 2 17.11 -7.63 -0.40
C LYS A 2 15.75 -7.95 -1.04
N TRP A 3 15.17 -9.09 -0.69
CA TRP A 3 13.84 -9.50 -1.16
C TRP A 3 12.77 -8.95 -0.23
N PHE A 4 11.72 -8.39 -0.80
CA PHE A 4 10.52 -8.01 -0.07
C PHE A 4 9.41 -9.01 -0.38
N HIS A 5 8.72 -9.47 0.66
CA HIS A 5 7.54 -10.31 0.52
C HIS A 5 6.30 -9.48 0.87
N CYS A 6 5.20 -9.73 0.17
CA CYS A 6 3.93 -9.10 0.48
C CYS A 6 3.16 -9.97 1.48
N LEU A 7 2.55 -9.32 2.48
CA LEU A 7 1.64 -10.00 3.39
C LEU A 7 0.32 -10.28 2.66
N ASP A 8 -0.16 -11.53 2.75
CA ASP A 8 -1.44 -11.90 2.16
C ASP A 8 -2.60 -11.47 3.05
N ILE A 9 -3.22 -10.35 2.67
CA ILE A 9 -4.33 -9.75 3.41
C ILE A 9 -5.60 -10.63 3.47
N THR A 10 -5.68 -11.68 2.66
CA THR A 10 -6.79 -12.64 2.75
C THR A 10 -6.65 -13.57 3.95
N HIS A 11 -5.47 -13.67 4.57
CA HIS A 11 -5.23 -14.45 5.77
C HIS A 11 -5.73 -13.70 7.02
N PRO A 12 -6.62 -14.28 7.87
CA PRO A 12 -7.19 -13.60 9.03
C PRO A 12 -6.15 -13.05 10.01
N GLY A 13 -5.06 -13.80 10.25
CA GLY A 13 -3.94 -13.35 11.08
C GLY A 13 -3.21 -12.11 10.53
N VAL A 14 -3.10 -11.97 9.21
CA VAL A 14 -2.51 -10.77 8.58
C VAL A 14 -3.46 -9.58 8.74
N GLN A 15 -4.76 -9.79 8.56
CA GLN A 15 -5.76 -8.73 8.78
C GLN A 15 -5.68 -8.20 10.21
N GLN A 16 -5.58 -9.08 11.19
CA GLN A 16 -5.43 -8.69 12.59
C GLN A 16 -4.14 -7.92 12.83
N HIS A 17 -3.02 -8.42 12.31
CA HIS A 17 -1.73 -7.74 12.41
C HIS A 17 -1.76 -6.31 11.81
N VAL A 18 -2.39 -6.12 10.65
CA VAL A 18 -2.54 -4.80 10.02
C VAL A 18 -3.41 -3.89 10.89
N ARG A 19 -4.56 -4.38 11.39
CA ARG A 19 -5.42 -3.60 12.30
C ARG A 19 -4.65 -3.12 13.51
N ASP A 20 -3.92 -4.01 14.17
CA ASP A 20 -3.20 -3.69 15.41
C ASP A 20 -2.04 -2.73 15.15
N THR A 21 -1.33 -2.89 14.02
CA THR A 21 -0.25 -1.97 13.62
C THR A 21 -0.77 -0.57 13.39
N VAL A 22 -1.85 -0.42 12.62
CA VAL A 22 -2.46 0.89 12.35
C VAL A 22 -3.02 1.50 13.64
N ARG A 23 -3.72 0.70 14.46
CA ARG A 23 -4.26 1.16 15.74
C ARG A 23 -3.17 1.61 16.70
N MET A 24 -2.03 0.92 16.73
CA MET A 24 -0.89 1.31 17.54
C MET A 24 -0.35 2.67 17.09
N ALA A 25 -0.16 2.85 15.78
CA ALA A 25 0.32 4.12 15.23
C ALA A 25 -0.62 5.30 15.52
N VAL A 26 -1.93 5.11 15.39
CA VAL A 26 -2.90 6.18 15.61
C VAL A 26 -3.21 6.38 17.09
N HIS A 27 -3.64 5.33 17.79
CA HIS A 27 -4.27 5.46 19.10
C HIS A 27 -3.27 5.40 20.25
N GLN A 28 -2.10 4.77 20.05
CA GLN A 28 -1.06 4.70 21.08
C GLN A 28 0.04 5.74 20.86
N TRP A 29 0.49 5.92 19.61
CA TRP A 29 1.54 6.90 19.29
C TRP A 29 0.99 8.29 18.95
N GLY A 30 -0.30 8.41 18.61
CA GLY A 30 -0.96 9.68 18.37
C GLY A 30 -0.78 10.25 16.96
N PHE A 31 -0.36 9.44 15.97
CA PHE A 31 -0.20 9.92 14.61
C PHE A 31 -1.55 10.24 13.95
N ARG A 32 -1.66 11.46 13.38
CA ARG A 32 -2.86 11.93 12.66
C ARG A 32 -2.70 11.98 11.14
N TYR A 33 -1.52 11.62 10.66
CA TYR A 33 -1.19 11.52 9.25
C TYR A 33 -0.45 10.21 9.03
N LEU A 34 -0.96 9.34 8.14
CA LEU A 34 -0.28 8.11 7.76
C LEU A 34 -0.05 8.07 6.26
N LYS A 35 1.21 7.89 5.86
CA LYS A 35 1.58 7.49 4.51
C LYS A 35 1.69 5.96 4.46
N VAL A 36 0.88 5.33 3.62
CA VAL A 36 0.89 3.88 3.38
C VAL A 36 1.40 3.59 1.97
N ASP A 37 2.56 2.92 1.88
CA ASP A 37 3.33 2.77 0.63
C ASP A 37 3.50 1.30 0.21
N PHE A 38 3.91 1.09 -1.03
CA PHE A 38 4.10 -0.23 -1.67
C PHE A 38 2.83 -1.11 -1.71
N LEU A 39 1.65 -0.49 -1.64
CA LEU A 39 0.35 -1.18 -1.55
C LEU A 39 0.03 -2.04 -2.79
N TYR A 40 0.64 -1.75 -3.95
CA TYR A 40 0.52 -2.59 -5.15
C TYR A 40 0.96 -4.03 -4.92
N CYS A 41 1.77 -4.31 -3.89
CA CYS A 41 2.22 -5.66 -3.59
C CYS A 41 1.03 -6.60 -3.36
N THR A 42 -0.04 -6.10 -2.70
CA THR A 42 -1.25 -6.88 -2.43
C THR A 42 -1.98 -7.23 -3.71
N ALA A 43 -1.84 -6.41 -4.75
CA ALA A 43 -2.36 -6.69 -6.07
C ALA A 43 -1.42 -7.55 -6.92
N LEU A 44 -0.27 -8.06 -6.48
CA LEU A 44 0.56 -8.90 -7.37
C LEU A 44 -0.07 -10.29 -7.59
N PRO A 45 0.24 -10.98 -8.71
CA PRO A 45 -0.13 -12.38 -8.91
C PRO A 45 0.55 -13.27 -7.86
N ALA A 46 -0.25 -13.96 -7.05
CA ALA A 46 0.22 -14.88 -6.02
C ALA A 46 -0.92 -15.83 -5.62
N ALA A 47 -0.56 -16.99 -5.06
CA ALA A 47 -1.51 -17.80 -4.30
C ALA A 47 -1.96 -17.02 -3.05
N ARG A 48 -3.23 -17.19 -2.67
CA ARG A 48 -3.85 -16.51 -1.53
C ARG A 48 -4.47 -17.52 -0.59
N TYR A 49 -4.57 -17.14 0.67
CA TYR A 49 -5.24 -17.88 1.73
C TYR A 49 -6.73 -18.05 1.41
N ASP A 50 -7.42 -16.98 0.99
CA ASP A 50 -8.74 -17.11 0.38
C ASP A 50 -8.63 -17.07 -1.16
N PRO A 51 -8.68 -18.23 -1.85
CA PRO A 51 -8.54 -18.30 -3.30
C PRO A 51 -9.75 -17.74 -4.05
N ARG A 52 -10.87 -17.44 -3.36
CA ARG A 52 -12.09 -16.93 -3.98
C ARG A 52 -12.03 -15.41 -4.22
N LEU A 53 -11.16 -14.71 -3.52
CA LEU A 53 -11.02 -13.27 -3.66
C LEU A 53 -10.10 -12.93 -4.84
N THR A 54 -10.64 -12.10 -5.74
CA THR A 54 -9.84 -11.47 -6.79
C THR A 54 -8.81 -10.50 -6.19
N ARG A 55 -7.81 -10.12 -6.99
CA ARG A 55 -6.80 -9.13 -6.61
C ARG A 55 -7.43 -7.79 -6.20
N ALA A 56 -8.48 -7.37 -6.90
CA ALA A 56 -9.20 -6.13 -6.60
C ALA A 56 -9.96 -6.23 -5.27
N GLN A 57 -10.62 -7.36 -5.00
CA GLN A 57 -11.29 -7.60 -3.71
C GLN A 57 -10.29 -7.69 -2.54
N ALA A 58 -9.12 -8.29 -2.75
CA ALA A 58 -8.06 -8.32 -1.75
C ALA A 58 -7.53 -6.90 -1.45
N MET A 59 -7.34 -6.07 -2.49
CA MET A 59 -6.98 -4.66 -2.32
C MET A 59 -8.04 -3.89 -1.53
N ASP A 60 -9.30 -3.99 -1.92
CA ASP A 60 -10.41 -3.33 -1.23
C ASP A 60 -10.53 -3.76 0.24
N LEU A 61 -10.41 -5.06 0.51
CA LEU A 61 -10.37 -5.61 1.86
C LEU A 61 -9.24 -4.99 2.70
N GLY A 62 -8.04 -4.92 2.15
CA GLY A 62 -6.89 -4.33 2.84
C GLY A 62 -7.05 -2.84 3.12
N MET A 63 -7.52 -2.09 2.12
CA MET A 63 -7.73 -0.65 2.26
C MET A 63 -8.82 -0.32 3.26
N ARG A 64 -9.93 -1.06 3.23
CA ARG A 64 -10.99 -0.96 4.24
C ARG A 64 -10.47 -1.23 5.64
N ILE A 65 -9.69 -2.29 5.83
CA ILE A 65 -9.08 -2.62 7.13
C ILE A 65 -8.19 -1.48 7.64
N ILE A 66 -7.36 -0.91 6.77
CA ILE A 66 -6.49 0.24 7.12
C ILE A 66 -7.34 1.45 7.50
N ARG A 67 -8.36 1.80 6.69
CA ARG A 67 -9.23 2.94 6.93
C ARG A 67 -9.99 2.80 8.25
N GLU A 68 -10.64 1.66 8.48
CA GLU A 68 -11.38 1.36 9.71
C GLU A 68 -10.47 1.39 10.95
N ALA A 69 -9.25 0.86 10.85
CA ALA A 69 -8.31 0.85 11.97
C ALA A 69 -7.78 2.26 12.31
N ALA A 70 -7.58 3.09 11.29
CA ALA A 70 -7.08 4.45 11.45
C ALA A 70 -8.16 5.44 11.94
N GLY A 71 -9.43 5.24 11.56
CA GLY A 71 -10.55 6.11 11.97
C GLY A 71 -10.66 7.42 11.16
N ASP A 72 -11.88 7.97 11.06
CA ASP A 72 -12.21 9.03 10.09
C ASP A 72 -11.48 10.37 10.32
N ASP A 73 -10.84 10.57 11.48
CA ASP A 73 -10.11 11.78 11.84
C ASP A 73 -8.61 11.74 11.45
N VAL A 74 -8.13 10.63 10.88
CA VAL A 74 -6.74 10.46 10.44
C VAL A 74 -6.62 10.63 8.94
N PHE A 75 -5.72 11.52 8.52
CA PHE A 75 -5.40 11.75 7.12
C PHE A 75 -4.55 10.60 6.55
N LEU A 76 -5.07 9.91 5.55
CA LEU A 76 -4.41 8.81 4.84
C LEU A 76 -3.88 9.26 3.48
N LEU A 77 -2.57 9.13 3.28
CA LEU A 77 -1.91 9.24 1.98
C LEU A 77 -1.63 7.83 1.44
N GLY A 78 -2.33 7.45 0.37
CA GLY A 78 -2.06 6.26 -0.42
C GLY A 78 -0.85 6.45 -1.34
N CYS A 79 0.10 5.51 -1.32
CA CYS A 79 1.29 5.57 -2.14
C CYS A 79 1.60 4.21 -2.78
N SER A 80 1.99 4.24 -4.05
CA SER A 80 2.28 3.05 -4.86
C SER A 80 1.12 2.04 -4.83
N ILE A 81 -0.12 2.54 -5.06
CA ILE A 81 -1.38 1.79 -5.04
C ILE A 81 -2.03 1.86 -6.44
N PRO A 82 -2.68 0.79 -6.95
CA PRO A 82 -3.55 0.90 -8.11
C PRO A 82 -4.65 1.95 -7.86
N LEU A 83 -4.73 2.99 -8.69
CA LEU A 83 -5.56 4.18 -8.43
C LEU A 83 -7.01 3.84 -8.09
N GLY A 84 -7.63 2.94 -8.85
CA GLY A 84 -9.02 2.54 -8.62
C GLY A 84 -9.27 1.89 -7.25
N SER A 85 -8.28 1.20 -6.68
CA SER A 85 -8.37 0.55 -5.36
C SER A 85 -8.22 1.52 -4.20
N ALA A 86 -7.76 2.74 -4.44
CA ALA A 86 -7.59 3.75 -3.40
C ALA A 86 -8.85 4.61 -3.20
N LEU A 87 -9.71 4.68 -4.22
CA LEU A 87 -10.92 5.51 -4.20
C LEU A 87 -11.84 5.08 -3.05
N GLY A 88 -12.29 6.07 -2.26
CA GLY A 88 -13.17 5.86 -1.11
C GLY A 88 -12.47 5.41 0.17
N HIS A 89 -11.16 5.13 0.13
CA HIS A 89 -10.41 4.62 1.29
C HIS A 89 -9.33 5.59 1.82
N VAL A 90 -8.87 6.54 1.01
CA VAL A 90 -7.79 7.48 1.36
C VAL A 90 -8.17 8.92 1.03
N ASP A 91 -7.56 9.87 1.74
CA ASP A 91 -7.78 11.31 1.56
C ASP A 91 -6.93 11.89 0.41
N SER A 92 -5.79 11.27 0.14
CA SER A 92 -4.91 11.66 -0.97
C SER A 92 -4.15 10.47 -1.53
N ILE A 93 -3.74 10.59 -2.79
CA ILE A 93 -3.01 9.54 -3.51
C ILE A 93 -1.82 10.16 -4.23
N ARG A 94 -0.66 9.52 -4.11
CA ARG A 94 0.51 9.85 -4.92
C ARG A 94 0.29 9.36 -6.37
N VAL A 95 0.34 10.28 -7.33
CA VAL A 95 0.04 10.02 -8.76
C VAL A 95 1.26 10.02 -9.69
N SER A 96 2.47 10.15 -9.15
CA SER A 96 3.73 10.26 -9.93
C SER A 96 4.80 9.27 -9.47
N ALA A 97 6.01 9.36 -10.03
CA ALA A 97 7.21 8.77 -9.40
C ALA A 97 7.64 9.54 -8.15
N ASP A 98 8.59 8.98 -7.40
CA ASP A 98 9.27 9.66 -6.31
C ASP A 98 10.01 10.90 -6.85
N ALA A 99 10.02 11.98 -6.08
CA ALA A 99 10.86 13.14 -6.38
C ALA A 99 12.33 12.79 -6.12
N GLY A 100 13.23 13.34 -6.93
CA GLY A 100 14.68 13.20 -6.79
C GLY A 100 15.37 14.54 -6.55
N LEU A 101 16.65 14.50 -6.17
CA LEU A 101 17.49 15.69 -6.03
C LEU A 101 17.91 16.31 -7.37
N ALA A 102 17.68 15.59 -8.48
CA ALA A 102 18.01 15.98 -9.83
C ALA A 102 16.79 15.81 -10.76
N TRP A 103 16.79 16.55 -11.86
CA TRP A 103 15.75 16.48 -12.88
C TRP A 103 15.70 15.11 -13.56
N PHE A 104 16.86 14.55 -13.88
CA PHE A 104 16.99 13.19 -14.39
C PHE A 104 17.50 12.28 -13.27
N PRO A 105 16.91 11.09 -13.11
CA PRO A 105 17.34 10.17 -12.08
C PRO A 105 18.72 9.58 -12.45
N ASP A 106 19.63 9.55 -11.49
CA ASP A 106 20.93 8.87 -11.62
C ASP A 106 20.76 7.37 -11.38
N ILE A 107 19.95 6.73 -12.23
CA ILE A 107 19.68 5.29 -12.16
C ILE A 107 20.66 4.54 -13.03
N CYS A 108 21.41 3.64 -12.41
CA CYS A 108 22.20 2.65 -13.12
C CYS A 108 21.30 1.83 -14.05
N SER A 109 21.73 1.68 -15.30
CA SER A 109 20.93 1.19 -16.43
C SER A 109 20.33 -0.22 -16.28
N TRP A 110 20.72 -0.98 -15.25
CA TRP A 110 20.22 -2.32 -14.97
C TRP A 110 19.01 -2.37 -14.02
N ASP A 111 18.76 -1.35 -13.20
CA ASP A 111 17.62 -1.34 -12.26
C ASP A 111 16.40 -0.60 -12.83
N LYS A 112 15.88 -1.11 -13.95
CA LYS A 112 14.67 -0.60 -14.59
C LYS A 112 13.38 -1.23 -14.03
N THR A 113 13.49 -2.18 -13.10
CA THR A 113 12.39 -3.08 -12.74
C THR A 113 11.81 -2.83 -11.34
N ASN A 114 12.54 -2.13 -10.47
CA ASN A 114 12.13 -1.87 -9.07
C ASN A 114 11.48 -0.49 -8.86
N LEU A 115 11.15 0.24 -9.93
CA LEU A 115 10.40 1.51 -9.84
C LEU A 115 8.97 1.29 -10.35
N PRO A 116 7.98 1.01 -9.47
CA PRO A 116 6.60 0.77 -9.87
C PRO A 116 6.00 1.91 -10.70
N ALA A 117 6.43 3.15 -10.43
CA ALA A 117 6.02 4.34 -11.19
C ALA A 117 6.52 4.34 -12.65
N ALA A 118 7.56 3.56 -12.99
CA ALA A 118 8.09 3.44 -14.35
C ALA A 118 7.41 2.34 -15.19
N ARG A 119 6.51 1.53 -14.60
CA ARG A 119 5.82 0.42 -15.28
C ARG A 119 4.36 0.70 -15.64
N ASN A 120 3.82 1.85 -15.22
CA ASN A 120 2.48 2.30 -15.60
C ASN A 120 2.48 3.22 -16.83
N ALA A 121 3.57 3.23 -17.60
CA ALA A 121 3.66 3.82 -18.93
C ALA A 121 3.58 2.71 -19.99
#